data_AF-F9RI80-F1
#
_entry.id   AF-F9RI80-F1
#
_cell.length_a   1.000
_cell.length_b   1.000
_cell.length_c   1.000
_cell.angle_alpha   90.00
_cell.angle_beta   90.00
_cell.angle_gamma   90.00
#
_symmetry.space_group_name_H-M   'P 1'
#
loop_
_entity.id
_entity.type
_entity.pdbx_description
1 polymer ?
#
loop_
_entity_poly.entity_id
_entity_poly.type
_entity_poly.pdbx_seq_one_letter_code
_entity_poly.pdbx_strand_id
1 'polypeptide(L)'
;KRFFAPQYLVFSEHTGKLSLHLLNDGKQSVTVNAQLQWVDWQGNVKQQWPIEHSASPDSNVVVWQLDDEFKTLDLKSGFFYVESHGAQTRISNTWFSTHELKTLPMEKANIEVSIVDRQITLVADKPAFFVHLECDTAGRFDDSSFTLLANQPLTITFLGEDLAAMADSLRVYHLMH
;
A
#
# COMPACT_ATOMS: atom_id res chain seq x y z
N LYS A 1 -3.00 -10.52 7.21
CA LYS A 1 -4.39 -10.17 6.82
C LYS A 1 -4.52 -9.93 5.32
N ARG A 2 -3.66 -9.10 4.69
CA ARG A 2 -3.78 -8.71 3.27
C ARG A 2 -3.61 -9.83 2.24
N PHE A 3 -2.59 -10.70 2.40
CA PHE A 3 -2.35 -11.83 1.47
C PHE A 3 -3.44 -12.92 1.46
N PHE A 4 -4.35 -12.91 2.44
CA PHE A 4 -5.50 -13.84 2.53
C PHE A 4 -6.84 -13.08 2.49
N ALA A 5 -6.82 -11.82 2.05
CA ALA A 5 -8.05 -11.09 1.83
C ALA A 5 -8.80 -11.77 0.68
N PRO A 6 -10.15 -11.87 0.76
CA PRO A 6 -10.94 -12.56 -0.27
C PRO A 6 -10.80 -11.90 -1.64
N GLN A 7 -10.40 -10.64 -1.68
CA GLN A 7 -9.96 -9.94 -2.88
C GLN A 7 -8.56 -9.39 -2.66
N TYR A 8 -7.69 -9.56 -3.66
CA TYR A 8 -6.31 -9.13 -3.56
C TYR A 8 -5.76 -8.63 -4.90
N LEU A 9 -4.97 -7.56 -4.85
CA LEU A 9 -4.18 -7.05 -5.96
C LEU A 9 -2.73 -7.43 -5.73
N VAL A 10 -2.12 -8.16 -6.66
CA VAL A 10 -0.76 -8.69 -6.50
C VAL A 10 0.07 -8.50 -7.75
N PHE A 11 1.30 -8.04 -7.54
CA PHE A 11 2.31 -7.97 -8.60
C PHE A 11 2.96 -9.34 -8.78
N SER A 12 3.20 -9.72 -10.03
CA SER A 12 3.86 -10.97 -10.42
C SER A 12 4.83 -10.71 -11.56
N GLU A 13 5.95 -11.42 -11.57
CA GLU A 13 6.93 -11.41 -12.66
C GLU A 13 7.05 -12.79 -13.33
N HIS A 14 6.18 -13.74 -12.97
CA HIS A 14 6.34 -15.14 -13.34
C HIS A 14 6.24 -15.41 -14.86
N THR A 15 5.67 -14.48 -15.62
CA THR A 15 5.56 -14.54 -17.08
C THR A 15 6.73 -13.84 -17.79
N GLY A 16 7.76 -13.42 -17.05
CA GLY A 16 8.91 -12.68 -17.58
C GLY A 16 8.68 -11.17 -17.72
N LYS A 17 7.45 -10.70 -17.44
CA LYS A 17 7.09 -9.29 -17.37
C LYS A 17 6.36 -9.02 -16.07
N LEU A 18 6.54 -7.82 -15.52
CA LEU A 18 5.76 -7.36 -14.37
C LEU A 18 4.29 -7.22 -14.78
N SER A 19 3.40 -7.90 -14.06
CA SER A 19 1.95 -7.82 -14.23
C SER A 19 1.26 -7.62 -12.89
N LEU A 20 0.11 -6.96 -12.92
CA LEU A 20 -0.80 -6.84 -11.79
C LEU A 20 -1.96 -7.81 -12.00
N HIS A 21 -2.20 -8.63 -10.99
CA HIS A 21 -3.27 -9.61 -10.96
C HIS A 21 -4.33 -9.19 -9.95
N LEU A 22 -5.60 -9.39 -10.31
CA LEU A 22 -6.74 -9.33 -9.42
C LEU A 22 -7.17 -10.76 -9.08
N LEU A 23 -7.03 -11.13 -7.82
CA LEU A 23 -7.51 -12.38 -7.27
C LEU A 23 -8.84 -12.14 -6.56
N ASN A 24 -9.78 -13.05 -6.76
CA ASN A 24 -11.04 -13.10 -6.04
C ASN A 24 -11.30 -14.53 -5.58
N ASP A 25 -10.93 -14.83 -4.34
CA ASP A 25 -11.19 -16.10 -3.66
C ASP A 25 -12.60 -16.12 -3.03
N GLY A 26 -13.38 -15.06 -3.24
CA GLY A 26 -14.75 -14.93 -2.78
C GLY A 26 -15.75 -15.78 -3.58
N LYS A 27 -16.92 -16.02 -2.98
CA LYS A 27 -18.04 -16.75 -3.62
C LYS A 27 -18.86 -15.91 -4.60
N GLN A 28 -18.60 -14.61 -4.67
CA GLN A 28 -19.34 -13.65 -5.48
C GLN A 28 -18.38 -12.91 -6.40
N SER A 29 -18.88 -12.49 -7.56
CA SER A 29 -18.13 -11.58 -8.43
C SER A 29 -17.90 -10.26 -7.73
N VAL A 30 -16.76 -9.64 -8.00
CA VAL A 30 -16.39 -8.33 -7.48
C VAL A 30 -16.00 -7.41 -8.63
N THR A 31 -16.35 -6.14 -8.52
CA THR A 31 -15.78 -5.08 -9.35
C THR A 31 -14.80 -4.30 -8.50
N VAL A 32 -13.56 -4.18 -8.97
CA VAL A 32 -12.51 -3.40 -8.33
C VAL A 32 -12.23 -2.17 -9.17
N ASN A 33 -12.33 -1.03 -8.51
CA ASN A 33 -11.81 0.25 -8.99
C ASN A 33 -10.52 0.52 -8.22
N ALA A 34 -9.41 0.69 -8.92
CA ALA A 34 -8.11 0.94 -8.32
C ALA A 34 -7.28 1.90 -9.15
N GLN A 35 -6.27 2.47 -8.52
CA GLN A 35 -5.29 3.33 -9.16
C GLN A 35 -3.92 2.69 -9.02
N LEU A 36 -3.32 2.32 -10.16
CA LEU A 36 -1.91 1.95 -10.24
C LEU A 36 -1.08 3.20 -10.51
N GLN A 37 0.06 3.33 -9.85
CA GLN A 37 0.97 4.46 -9.96
C GLN A 37 2.42 3.97 -10.02
N TRP A 38 3.19 4.58 -10.91
CA TRP A 38 4.65 4.54 -10.92
C TRP A 38 5.16 5.80 -10.23
N VAL A 39 5.85 5.64 -9.11
CA VAL A 39 6.23 6.74 -8.21
C VAL A 39 7.74 6.73 -8.01
N ASP A 40 8.39 7.89 -8.15
CA ASP A 40 9.82 7.99 -7.82
C ASP A 40 10.08 7.99 -6.30
N TRP A 41 11.35 7.87 -5.93
CA TRP A 41 11.76 7.83 -4.52
C TRP A 41 11.51 9.13 -3.75
N GLN A 42 11.23 10.23 -4.44
CA GLN A 42 10.84 11.52 -3.85
C GLN A 42 9.32 11.62 -3.66
N GLY A 43 8.53 10.67 -4.16
CA GLY A 43 7.08 10.66 -4.07
C GLY A 43 6.36 11.31 -5.24
N ASN A 44 7.06 11.67 -6.32
CA ASN A 44 6.43 12.20 -7.51
C ASN A 44 5.84 11.06 -8.34
N VAL A 45 4.56 11.18 -8.68
CA VAL A 45 3.89 10.26 -9.61
C VAL A 45 4.42 10.54 -11.02
N LYS A 46 5.13 9.56 -11.59
CA LYS A 46 5.64 9.63 -12.97
C LYS A 46 4.59 9.19 -13.99
N GLN A 47 3.81 8.17 -13.64
CA GLN A 47 2.75 7.64 -14.49
C GLN A 47 1.67 6.99 -13.63
N GLN A 48 0.44 6.94 -14.14
CA GLN A 48 -0.69 6.36 -13.45
C GLN A 48 -1.65 5.67 -14.43
N TRP A 49 -2.26 4.58 -14.00
CA TRP A 49 -3.22 3.79 -14.78
C TRP A 49 -4.46 3.50 -13.92
N PRO A 50 -5.65 3.96 -14.35
CA PRO A 50 -6.88 3.52 -13.71
C PRO A 50 -7.13 2.05 -14.03
N ILE A 51 -7.55 1.29 -13.03
CA ILE A 51 -7.90 -0.11 -13.13
C ILE A 51 -9.38 -0.23 -12.77
N GLU A 52 -10.20 -0.61 -13.74
CA GLU A 52 -11.59 -0.96 -13.55
C GLU A 52 -11.79 -2.37 -14.12
N HIS A 53 -12.00 -3.35 -13.25
CA HIS A 53 -12.13 -4.73 -13.68
C HIS A 53 -13.10 -5.51 -12.78
N SER A 54 -13.87 -6.40 -13.41
CA SER A 54 -14.70 -7.37 -12.70
C SER A 54 -14.02 -8.73 -12.67
N ALA A 55 -13.98 -9.38 -11.53
CA ALA A 55 -13.45 -10.72 -11.34
C ALA A 55 -14.58 -11.67 -10.93
N SER A 56 -14.65 -12.82 -11.58
CA SER A 56 -15.56 -13.91 -11.22
C SER A 56 -15.19 -14.52 -9.86
N PRO A 57 -16.08 -15.27 -9.21
CA PRO A 57 -15.71 -16.09 -8.05
C PRO A 57 -14.55 -17.03 -8.39
N ASP A 58 -13.67 -17.26 -7.43
CA ASP A 58 -12.53 -18.18 -7.53
C ASP A 58 -11.68 -17.94 -8.80
N SER A 59 -11.29 -16.68 -9.03
CA SER A 59 -10.58 -16.29 -10.25
C SER A 59 -9.31 -15.49 -9.98
N ASN A 60 -8.39 -15.58 -10.94
CA ASN A 60 -7.15 -14.81 -11.01
C ASN A 60 -7.03 -14.25 -12.43
N VAL A 61 -7.13 -12.94 -12.57
CA VAL A 61 -7.09 -12.25 -13.86
C VAL A 61 -5.98 -11.21 -13.89
N VAL A 62 -5.27 -11.11 -15.02
CA VAL A 62 -4.30 -10.03 -15.25
C VAL A 62 -5.08 -8.77 -15.59
N VAL A 63 -4.91 -7.72 -14.81
CA VAL A 63 -5.61 -6.43 -14.99
C VAL A 63 -4.69 -5.33 -15.52
N TRP A 64 -3.37 -5.53 -15.43
CA TRP A 64 -2.36 -4.66 -16.02
C TRP A 64 -1.06 -5.42 -16.26
N GLN A 65 -0.29 -5.00 -17.25
CA GLN A 65 1.03 -5.53 -17.54
C GLN A 65 1.95 -4.38 -17.97
N LEU A 66 3.22 -4.46 -17.58
CA LEU A 66 4.22 -3.48 -17.95
C LEU A 66 4.52 -3.57 -19.46
N ASP A 67 4.56 -2.40 -20.10
CA ASP A 67 4.87 -2.26 -21.52
C ASP A 67 6.34 -2.61 -21.81
N ASP A 68 6.61 -3.17 -23.00
CA ASP A 68 7.96 -3.56 -23.45
C ASP A 68 8.91 -2.36 -23.62
N GLU A 69 8.36 -1.16 -23.76
CA GLU A 69 9.13 0.08 -23.93
C GLU A 69 9.73 0.58 -22.60
N PHE A 70 9.27 0.03 -21.45
CA PHE A 70 9.76 0.43 -20.14
C PHE A 70 11.15 -0.15 -19.89
N LYS A 71 12.17 0.71 -19.79
CA LYS A 71 13.55 0.24 -19.66
C LYS A 71 13.82 -0.24 -18.22
N THR A 72 14.66 -1.25 -18.06
CA THR A 72 15.06 -1.77 -16.74
C THR A 72 15.69 -0.70 -15.83
N LEU A 73 16.37 0.28 -16.41
CA LEU A 73 16.91 1.44 -15.66
C LEU A 73 15.79 2.30 -15.07
N ASP A 74 14.68 2.45 -15.80
CA ASP A 74 13.53 3.21 -15.33
C ASP A 74 12.89 2.51 -14.13
N LEU A 75 12.84 1.17 -14.11
CA LEU A 75 12.30 0.38 -12.98
C LEU A 75 13.08 0.55 -11.67
N LYS A 76 14.33 1.01 -11.71
CA LYS A 76 15.11 1.27 -10.48
C LYS A 76 14.92 2.69 -9.93
N SER A 77 14.27 3.56 -10.70
CA SER A 77 14.08 4.97 -10.33
C SER A 77 12.88 5.21 -9.39
N GLY A 78 12.18 4.15 -8.99
CA GLY A 78 10.98 4.25 -8.18
C GLY A 78 10.37 2.90 -7.79
N PHE A 79 9.08 2.93 -7.50
CA PHE A 79 8.28 1.75 -7.13
C PHE A 79 6.88 1.83 -7.77
N PHE A 80 6.26 0.66 -7.92
CA PHE A 80 4.85 0.60 -8.30
C PHE A 80 3.99 0.50 -7.04
N TYR A 81 2.92 1.27 -7.01
CA TYR A 81 1.93 1.25 -5.94
C TYR A 81 0.54 1.15 -6.54
N VAL A 82 -0.27 0.26 -5.99
CA VAL A 82 -1.69 0.16 -6.35
C VAL A 82 -2.55 0.27 -5.11
N GLU A 83 -3.67 0.96 -5.25
CA GLU A 83 -4.68 1.08 -4.21
C GLU A 83 -6.09 1.05 -4.78
N SER A 84 -6.99 0.32 -4.12
CA SER A 84 -8.41 0.31 -4.47
C SER A 84 -9.15 1.52 -3.92
N HIS A 85 -10.09 2.03 -4.70
CA HIS A 85 -11.01 3.09 -4.32
C HIS A 85 -12.41 2.52 -4.09
N GLY A 86 -13.11 3.03 -3.08
CA GLY A 86 -14.54 2.73 -2.86
C GLY A 86 -14.87 1.30 -2.43
N ALA A 87 -13.88 0.44 -2.20
CA ALA A 87 -14.08 -0.88 -1.61
C ALA A 87 -14.36 -0.78 -0.11
N GLN A 88 -15.20 -1.69 0.43
CA GLN A 88 -15.43 -1.78 1.89
C GLN A 88 -14.15 -2.05 2.69
N THR A 89 -13.16 -2.65 2.05
CA THR A 89 -11.82 -2.88 2.61
C THR A 89 -10.79 -2.35 1.63
N ARG A 90 -9.88 -1.53 2.14
CA ARG A 90 -8.73 -1.01 1.39
C ARG A 90 -7.85 -2.17 0.92
N ILE A 91 -7.60 -2.23 -0.37
CA ILE A 91 -6.64 -3.16 -0.99
C ILE A 91 -5.50 -2.30 -1.50
N SER A 92 -4.28 -2.55 -1.02
CA SER A 92 -3.10 -1.85 -1.50
C SER A 92 -1.92 -2.80 -1.62
N ASN A 93 -1.07 -2.59 -2.60
CA ASN A 93 0.17 -3.34 -2.77
C ASN A 93 1.29 -2.43 -3.29
N THR A 94 2.53 -2.76 -2.94
CA THR A 94 3.74 -2.05 -3.38
C THR A 94 4.71 -3.06 -3.94
N TRP A 95 5.20 -2.79 -5.15
CA TRP A 95 6.24 -3.58 -5.78
C TRP A 95 7.52 -2.75 -5.93
N PHE A 96 8.65 -3.42 -5.64
CA PHE A 96 9.99 -2.88 -5.76
C PHE A 96 10.77 -3.71 -6.78
N SER A 97 11.65 -3.08 -7.54
CA SER A 97 12.47 -3.77 -8.54
C SER A 97 13.61 -4.62 -7.97
N THR A 98 13.72 -4.72 -6.66
CA THR A 98 14.76 -5.48 -5.95
C THR A 98 14.26 -5.90 -4.57
N HIS A 99 14.77 -7.03 -4.07
CA HIS A 99 14.57 -7.46 -2.69
C HIS A 99 15.54 -6.79 -1.70
N GLU A 100 16.60 -6.16 -2.20
CA GLU A 100 17.59 -5.44 -1.39
C GLU A 100 17.09 -4.03 -1.03
N LEU A 101 15.96 -3.95 -0.32
CA LEU A 101 15.28 -2.67 -0.08
C LEU A 101 16.18 -1.61 0.60
N LYS A 102 17.16 -2.05 1.41
CA LYS A 102 18.12 -1.15 2.08
C LYS A 102 19.14 -0.48 1.14
N THR A 103 19.18 -0.83 -0.14
CA THR A 103 20.07 -0.18 -1.12
C THR A 103 19.34 0.84 -2.00
N LEU A 104 18.01 0.91 -1.89
CA LEU A 104 17.20 1.88 -2.62
C LEU A 104 17.49 3.30 -2.10
N PRO A 105 17.42 4.34 -2.95
CA PRO A 105 17.70 5.71 -2.55
C PRO A 105 16.48 6.34 -1.85
N MET A 106 15.92 5.65 -0.85
CA MET A 106 14.77 6.13 -0.08
C MET A 106 15.27 7.14 0.95
N GLU A 107 14.73 8.34 0.91
CA GLU A 107 14.99 9.33 1.94
C GLU A 107 14.11 9.07 3.16
N LYS A 108 14.61 9.45 4.34
CA LYS A 108 13.81 9.40 5.56
C LYS A 108 12.60 10.33 5.41
N ALA A 109 11.41 9.76 5.55
CA ALA A 109 10.15 10.50 5.60
C ALA A 109 9.94 11.09 7.00
N ASN A 110 9.40 12.30 7.04
CA ASN A 110 8.79 12.88 8.23
C ASN A 110 7.30 12.58 8.18
N ILE A 111 6.79 11.88 9.20
CA ILE A 111 5.38 11.50 9.29
C ILE A 111 4.71 12.36 10.36
N GLU A 112 3.82 13.24 9.93
CA GLU A 112 2.92 13.96 10.81
C GLU A 112 1.79 13.04 11.25
N VAL A 113 1.41 13.15 12.52
CA VAL A 113 0.38 12.33 13.15
C VAL A 113 -0.66 13.24 13.78
N SER A 114 -1.93 13.00 13.45
CA SER A 114 -3.06 13.64 14.14
C SER A 114 -4.04 12.56 14.62
N ILE A 115 -4.53 12.73 15.85
CA ILE A 115 -5.42 11.77 16.51
C ILE A 115 -6.74 12.47 16.82
N VAL A 116 -7.84 11.88 16.37
CA VAL A 116 -9.20 12.29 16.71
C VAL A 116 -9.97 11.04 17.13
N ASP A 117 -10.29 10.96 18.42
CA ASP A 117 -10.84 9.77 19.07
C ASP A 117 -10.00 8.50 18.78
N ARG A 118 -10.54 7.58 17.99
CA ARG A 118 -9.90 6.31 17.59
C ARG A 118 -9.25 6.36 16.21
N GLN A 119 -9.26 7.51 15.55
CA GLN A 119 -8.75 7.70 14.19
C GLN A 119 -7.38 8.36 14.24
N ILE A 120 -6.37 7.69 13.68
CA ILE A 120 -4.99 8.16 13.60
C ILE A 120 -4.72 8.49 12.13
N THR A 121 -4.63 9.77 11.80
CA THR A 121 -4.32 10.22 10.44
C THR A 121 -2.82 10.52 10.33
N LEU A 122 -2.20 9.90 9.34
CA LEU A 122 -0.78 9.98 9.05
C LEU A 122 -0.57 10.70 7.72
N VAL A 123 0.34 11.66 7.68
CA VAL A 123 0.77 12.34 6.45
C VAL A 123 2.28 12.31 6.40
N ALA A 124 2.85 11.72 5.35
CA ALA A 124 4.29 11.69 5.15
C ALA A 124 4.71 12.72 4.10
N ASP A 125 5.82 13.43 4.32
CA ASP A 125 6.36 14.36 3.31
C ASP A 125 6.98 13.64 2.08
N LYS A 126 7.35 12.37 2.26
CA LYS A 126 7.94 11.46 1.26
C LYS A 126 7.34 10.06 1.39
N PRO A 127 7.55 9.15 0.41
CA PRO A 127 7.11 7.78 0.55
C PRO A 127 7.67 7.12 1.81
N ALA A 128 6.79 6.54 2.63
CA ALA A 128 7.18 5.76 3.81
C ALA A 128 6.66 4.33 3.66
N PHE A 129 7.56 3.36 3.74
CA PHE A 129 7.25 1.95 3.48
C PHE A 129 7.20 1.14 4.76
N PHE A 130 6.37 0.09 4.77
CA PHE A 130 6.19 -0.82 5.90
C PHE A 130 5.86 -0.10 7.21
N VAL A 131 5.05 0.98 7.10
CA VAL A 131 4.65 1.79 8.24
C VAL A 131 3.89 0.92 9.23
N HIS A 132 4.30 0.99 10.50
CA HIS A 132 3.78 0.19 11.60
C HIS A 132 3.51 1.08 12.81
N LEU A 133 2.35 0.89 13.43
CA LEU A 133 1.93 1.65 14.62
C LEU A 133 1.97 0.73 15.82
N GLU A 134 2.50 1.22 16.93
CA GLU A 134 2.53 0.53 18.22
C GLU A 134 2.08 1.49 19.34
N CYS A 135 1.54 0.93 20.42
CA CYS A 135 1.23 1.63 21.66
C CYS A 135 1.32 0.66 22.85
N ASP A 136 1.47 1.20 24.07
CA ASP A 136 1.64 0.43 25.32
C ASP A 136 0.31 0.15 26.03
N THR A 137 -0.78 0.00 25.27
CA THR A 137 -2.10 -0.32 25.81
C THR A 137 -2.74 -1.50 25.07
N ALA A 138 -3.76 -2.10 25.69
CA ALA A 138 -4.52 -3.19 25.08
C ALA A 138 -5.32 -2.68 23.86
N GLY A 139 -5.08 -3.31 22.72
CA GLY A 139 -5.77 -2.98 21.48
C GLY A 139 -4.94 -3.38 20.26
N ARG A 140 -5.43 -3.01 19.08
CA ARG A 140 -4.72 -3.19 17.81
C ARG A 140 -5.15 -2.14 16.81
N PHE A 141 -4.36 -1.94 15.77
CA PHE A 141 -4.74 -1.12 14.62
C PHE A 141 -5.46 -1.98 13.57
N ASP A 142 -6.39 -1.39 12.82
CA ASP A 142 -7.13 -2.08 11.76
C ASP A 142 -6.27 -2.44 10.54
N ASP A 143 -5.15 -1.75 10.39
CA ASP A 143 -4.12 -1.97 9.37
C ASP A 143 -2.69 -1.86 9.92
N SER A 144 -1.74 -2.46 9.21
CA SER A 144 -0.32 -2.50 9.59
C SER A 144 0.55 -2.82 8.38
N SER A 145 1.82 -2.42 8.44
CA SER A 145 2.83 -2.63 7.39
C SER A 145 2.35 -2.09 6.03
N PHE A 146 1.98 -0.82 6.00
CA PHE A 146 1.45 -0.14 4.82
C PHE A 146 2.42 0.86 4.23
N THR A 147 2.13 1.29 3.01
CA THR A 147 2.88 2.34 2.32
C THR A 147 2.09 3.63 2.43
N LEU A 148 2.73 4.71 2.87
CA LEU A 148 2.25 6.08 2.74
C LEU A 148 2.86 6.68 1.48
N LEU A 149 2.02 7.22 0.60
CA LEU A 149 2.48 8.09 -0.48
C LEU A 149 2.72 9.49 0.06
N ALA A 150 3.63 10.22 -0.58
CA ALA A 150 3.96 11.59 -0.18
C ALA A 150 2.72 12.49 -0.24
N ASN A 151 2.49 13.23 0.84
CA ASN A 151 1.41 14.20 1.03
C ASN A 151 0.00 13.62 0.87
N GLN A 152 -0.16 12.30 0.98
CA GLN A 152 -1.47 11.65 0.96
C GLN A 152 -1.83 11.17 2.36
N PRO A 153 -2.91 11.70 2.97
CA PRO A 153 -3.33 11.28 4.29
C PRO A 153 -3.86 9.84 4.26
N LEU A 154 -3.44 9.05 5.24
CA LEU A 154 -4.03 7.74 5.52
C LEU A 154 -4.48 7.68 6.97
N THR A 155 -5.74 7.29 7.17
CA THR A 155 -6.32 7.15 8.50
C THR A 155 -6.42 5.68 8.90
N ILE A 156 -5.88 5.38 10.08
CA ILE A 156 -5.88 4.06 10.71
C ILE A 156 -6.79 4.10 11.94
N THR A 157 -7.58 3.05 12.15
CA THR A 157 -8.47 2.95 13.31
C THR A 157 -7.82 2.14 14.41
N PHE A 158 -7.77 2.69 15.63
CA PHE A 158 -7.46 1.93 16.83
C PHE A 158 -8.68 1.14 17.33
N LEU A 159 -8.48 -0.15 17.58
CA LEU A 159 -9.47 -1.13 18.00
C LEU A 159 -9.23 -1.55 19.47
N GLY A 160 -9.08 -0.56 20.35
CA GLY A 160 -9.02 -0.73 21.80
C GLY A 160 -9.91 0.30 22.50
N GLU A 161 -9.99 0.22 23.82
CA GLU A 161 -10.87 1.07 24.64
C GLU A 161 -10.14 2.28 25.25
N ASP A 162 -8.88 2.11 25.63
CA ASP A 162 -8.08 3.16 26.29
C ASP A 162 -7.41 4.08 25.27
N LEU A 163 -8.20 5.04 24.76
CA LEU A 163 -7.75 5.99 23.74
C LEU A 163 -6.67 6.95 24.26
N ALA A 164 -6.71 7.28 25.56
CA ALA A 164 -5.74 8.18 26.17
C ALA A 164 -4.36 7.52 26.26
N ALA A 165 -4.29 6.29 26.80
CA ALA A 165 -3.02 5.55 26.83
C ALA A 165 -2.49 5.23 25.44
N MET A 166 -3.37 4.98 24.46
CA MET A 166 -2.97 4.82 23.06
C MET A 166 -2.29 6.09 22.54
N ALA A 167 -2.90 7.25 22.72
CA ALA A 167 -2.36 8.52 22.24
C ALA A 167 -1.02 8.88 22.92
N ASP A 168 -0.91 8.66 24.24
CA ASP A 168 0.30 8.99 25.02
C ASP A 168 1.51 8.11 24.68
N SER A 169 1.28 6.89 24.18
CA SER A 169 2.33 5.91 23.89
C SER A 169 2.49 5.57 22.42
N LEU A 170 1.76 6.25 21.53
CA LEU A 170 1.77 5.97 20.09
C LEU A 170 3.17 6.16 19.50
N ARG A 171 3.66 5.13 18.81
CA ARG A 171 4.91 5.13 18.05
C ARG A 171 4.63 4.73 16.61
N VAL A 172 5.26 5.45 15.69
CA VAL A 172 5.19 5.17 14.25
C VAL A 172 6.58 4.76 13.78
N TYR A 173 6.66 3.55 13.23
CA TYR A 173 7.87 3.02 12.61
C TYR A 173 7.66 2.92 11.11
N HIS A 174 8.74 3.04 10.36
CA HIS A 174 8.78 2.73 8.93
C HIS A 174 10.16 2.20 8.58
N LEU A 175 10.32 1.61 7.40
CA LEU A 175 11.62 1.19 6.91
C LEU A 175 12.56 2.40 6.85
N MET A 176 13.67 2.31 7.57
CA MET A 176 14.74 3.30 7.57
C MET A 176 16.05 2.66 7.10
N HIS A 177 16.89 3.48 6.46
CA HIS A 177 18.29 3.16 6.19
C HIS A 177 19.14 3.44 7.43
#